data_AF-A0A7C9F627-F1
#
_entry.id   AF-A0A7C9F627-F1
#
_cell.length_a   1.000
_cell.length_b   1.000
_cell.length_c   1.000
_cell.angle_alpha   90.00
_cell.angle_beta   90.00
_cell.angle_gamma   90.00
#
_symmetry.space_group_name_H-M   'P 1'
#
loop_
_entity.id
_entity.type
_entity.pdbx_description
1 polymer ?
#
loop_
_entity_poly.entity_id
_entity_poly.type
_entity_poly.pdbx_seq_one_letter_code
_entity_poly.pdbx_strand_id
1 'polypeptide(L)'
;MNFRNTYKYLIAFVGIVAAFASCTRDPNNQGLEFAPNMYLPVGYEPYRQVKANPINPMGLNMRKPVDGTVSRANYDTKFGEGDSAKVDLMVYNISKDSIGIAERTLTNPVPLNEKTLAEGKVLYERYCQHCHGATGAGDGTVGKVYKGVPNYKADAYKTLNDGHIFHVITHGKGRMWPHGSQVNPEERWKIVHYVHQLQKD
;
A
#
# COMPACT_ATOMS: atom_id res chain seq x y z
N MET A 1 68.89 18.84 28.33
CA MET A 1 67.43 19.10 28.25
C MET A 1 66.71 17.77 28.49
N ASN A 2 65.90 17.66 29.54
CA ASN A 2 65.40 16.37 30.06
C ASN A 2 64.17 15.87 29.29
N PHE A 3 64.41 15.19 28.15
CA PHE A 3 63.36 14.67 27.25
C PHE A 3 62.48 13.54 27.85
N ARG A 4 62.82 13.03 29.05
CA ARG A 4 62.08 11.94 29.71
C ARG A 4 60.74 12.36 30.32
N ASN A 5 60.47 13.66 30.46
CA ASN A 5 59.17 14.14 30.96
C ASN A 5 58.30 14.75 29.86
N THR A 6 58.87 15.18 28.73
CA THR A 6 58.12 15.82 27.63
C THR A 6 57.18 14.85 26.90
N TYR A 7 57.56 13.58 26.73
CA TYR A 7 56.67 12.58 26.10
C TYR A 7 55.42 12.28 26.93
N LYS A 8 55.50 12.38 28.26
CA LYS A 8 54.35 12.19 29.16
C LYS A 8 53.31 13.29 28.99
N TYR A 9 53.75 14.53 28.87
CA TYR A 9 52.86 15.67 28.58
C TYR A 9 52.25 15.59 27.18
N LEU A 10 52.99 15.08 26.20
CA LEU A 10 52.52 14.93 24.83
C LEU A 10 51.46 13.82 24.70
N ILE A 11 51.64 12.69 25.38
CA ILE A 11 50.63 11.62 25.46
C ILE A 11 49.38 12.11 26.20
N ALA A 12 49.54 12.84 27.30
CA ALA A 12 48.41 13.44 28.02
C ALA A 12 47.64 14.42 27.14
N PHE A 13 48.33 15.27 26.39
CA PHE A 13 47.71 16.22 25.46
C PHE A 13 46.96 15.51 24.32
N VAL A 14 47.56 14.49 23.71
CA VAL A 14 46.89 13.68 22.67
C VAL A 14 45.68 12.95 23.22
N GLY A 15 45.75 12.40 24.43
CA GLY A 15 44.61 11.78 25.10
C GLY A 15 43.46 12.76 25.36
N ILE A 16 43.78 14.00 25.76
CA ILE A 16 42.79 15.07 25.97
C ILE A 16 42.14 15.46 24.63
N VAL A 17 42.93 15.67 23.57
CA VAL A 17 42.40 16.01 22.24
C VAL A 17 41.51 14.89 21.68
N ALA A 18 41.89 13.62 21.86
CA ALA A 18 41.09 12.47 21.44
C ALA A 18 39.76 12.37 22.22
N ALA A 19 39.75 12.67 23.53
CA ALA A 19 38.54 12.66 24.33
C ALA A 19 37.54 13.75 23.89
N PHE A 20 38.02 14.96 23.55
CA PHE A 20 37.17 16.03 23.03
C PHE A 20 36.71 15.79 21.58
N ALA A 21 37.51 15.10 20.76
CA ALA A 21 37.13 14.70 19.40
C ALA A 21 36.14 13.52 19.36
N SER A 22 36.02 12.74 20.45
CA SER A 22 35.10 11.59 20.54
C SER A 22 33.63 11.99 20.76
N CYS A 23 33.34 13.26 21.06
CA CYS A 23 31.97 13.76 21.17
C CYS A 23 31.37 14.03 19.78
N THR A 24 31.02 12.98 19.06
CA THR A 24 30.29 13.11 17.80
C THR A 24 28.78 13.07 18.07
N ARG A 25 28.02 14.03 17.52
CA ARG A 25 26.57 13.91 17.44
C ARG A 25 26.23 12.78 16.47
N ASP A 26 25.77 11.65 16.99
CA ASP A 26 25.19 10.59 16.14
C ASP A 26 23.82 11.07 15.63
N PRO A 27 23.64 11.26 14.31
CA PRO A 27 22.36 11.66 13.74
C PRO A 27 21.24 10.62 13.96
N ASN A 28 21.56 9.40 14.37
CA ASN A 28 20.60 8.35 14.68
C ASN A 28 20.22 8.27 16.17
N ASN A 29 20.83 9.09 17.02
CA ASN A 29 20.48 9.15 18.43
C ASN A 29 19.29 10.09 18.65
N GLN A 30 18.17 9.55 19.13
CA GLN A 30 16.94 10.29 19.42
C GLN A 30 17.09 11.29 20.58
N GLY A 31 18.21 11.25 21.31
CA GLY A 31 18.51 12.14 22.42
C GLY A 31 17.90 11.65 23.73
N LEU A 32 18.11 12.44 24.79
CA LEU A 32 17.51 12.20 26.10
C LEU A 32 16.29 13.10 26.26
N GLU A 33 15.17 12.50 26.67
CA GLU A 33 13.94 13.23 26.98
C GLU A 33 13.86 13.48 28.49
N PHE A 34 13.58 14.72 28.89
CA PHE A 34 13.35 15.07 30.30
C PHE A 34 11.86 14.98 30.62
N ALA A 35 11.50 14.19 31.65
CA ALA A 35 10.14 14.03 32.18
C ALA A 35 9.04 13.74 31.12
N PRO A 36 9.10 12.60 30.39
CA PRO A 36 8.16 12.28 29.31
C PRO A 36 6.80 11.77 29.81
N ASN A 37 6.13 12.52 30.68
CA ASN A 37 4.92 12.06 31.39
C ASN A 37 3.68 11.92 30.50
N MET A 38 3.68 12.53 29.31
CA MET A 38 2.57 12.46 28.33
C MET A 38 3.03 12.53 26.87
N TYR A 39 4.34 12.35 26.60
CA TYR A 39 4.88 12.36 25.23
C TYR A 39 4.41 11.15 24.42
N LEU A 40 4.15 10.05 25.14
CA LEU A 40 3.60 8.83 24.60
C LEU A 40 2.15 8.72 25.07
N PRO A 41 1.19 8.52 24.15
CA PRO A 41 -0.19 8.31 24.54
C PRO A 41 -0.32 6.99 25.32
N VAL A 42 -1.22 6.99 26.30
CA VAL A 42 -1.59 5.75 27.01
C VAL A 42 -2.36 4.81 26.07
N GLY A 43 -3.17 5.36 25.17
CA GLY A 43 -3.88 4.61 24.14
C GLY A 43 -2.96 4.12 23.02
N TYR A 44 -3.34 3.01 22.39
CA TYR A 44 -2.63 2.53 21.21
C TYR A 44 -2.99 3.37 19.98
N GLU A 45 -1.97 3.98 19.37
CA GLU A 45 -2.13 4.70 18.11
C GLU A 45 -2.00 3.74 16.91
N PRO A 46 -2.73 4.00 15.80
CA PRO A 46 -2.51 3.29 14.55
C PRO A 46 -1.06 3.45 14.07
N TYR A 47 -0.41 2.34 13.76
CA TYR A 47 0.98 2.27 13.26
C TYR A 47 2.09 2.80 14.19
N ARG A 48 1.78 3.16 15.44
CA ARG A 48 2.81 3.48 16.45
C ARG A 48 3.00 2.32 17.42
N GLN A 49 4.25 1.95 17.63
CA GLN A 49 4.61 0.92 18.61
C GLN A 49 5.90 1.28 19.33
N VAL A 50 5.75 1.68 20.59
CA VAL A 50 6.90 1.98 21.46
C VAL A 50 7.46 0.71 22.09
N LYS A 51 6.57 -0.20 22.49
CA LYS A 51 6.89 -1.49 23.10
C LYS A 51 6.05 -2.58 22.46
N ALA A 52 6.59 -3.80 22.42
CA ALA A 52 5.82 -4.95 21.96
C ALA A 52 4.56 -5.14 22.82
N ASN A 53 3.43 -5.39 22.17
CA ASN A 53 2.18 -5.62 22.86
C ASN A 53 2.16 -7.02 23.48
N PRO A 54 2.07 -7.16 24.82
CA PRO A 54 2.13 -8.47 25.48
C PRO A 54 0.85 -9.30 25.29
N ILE A 55 -0.27 -8.68 24.90
CA ILE A 55 -1.58 -9.34 24.74
C ILE A 55 -1.72 -9.92 23.33
N ASN A 56 -1.06 -9.35 22.33
CA ASN A 56 -1.07 -9.87 20.96
C ASN A 56 0.11 -10.83 20.76
N PRO A 57 -0.12 -12.10 20.38
CA PRO A 57 0.97 -13.04 20.08
C PRO A 57 1.97 -12.53 19.02
N MET A 58 1.53 -11.67 18.11
CA MET A 58 2.40 -11.06 17.08
C MET A 58 3.22 -9.87 17.60
N GLY A 59 3.03 -9.46 18.86
CA GLY A 59 3.68 -8.29 19.45
C GLY A 59 3.21 -6.95 18.89
N LEU A 60 2.25 -6.94 17.96
CA LEU A 60 1.75 -5.72 17.30
C LEU A 60 0.56 -5.10 18.05
N ASN A 61 0.43 -3.78 18.01
CA ASN A 61 -0.80 -3.12 18.48
C ASN A 61 -2.00 -3.39 17.55
N MET A 62 -1.75 -3.58 16.25
CA MET A 62 -2.77 -3.94 15.27
C MET A 62 -3.06 -5.43 15.29
N ARG A 63 -4.35 -5.78 15.19
CA ARG A 63 -4.82 -7.17 15.03
C ARG A 63 -5.44 -7.35 13.65
N LYS A 64 -5.25 -8.55 13.08
CA LYS A 64 -5.99 -8.95 11.90
C LYS A 64 -7.46 -9.15 12.29
N PRO A 65 -8.44 -8.60 11.55
CA PRO A 65 -9.85 -8.94 11.72
C PRO A 65 -10.08 -10.45 11.58
N VAL A 66 -11.12 -10.97 12.23
CA VAL A 66 -11.51 -12.37 12.09
C VAL A 66 -11.93 -12.63 10.64
N ASP A 67 -11.55 -13.78 10.10
CA ASP A 67 -11.88 -14.13 8.72
C ASP A 67 -13.42 -14.21 8.54
N GLY A 68 -13.94 -13.64 7.45
CA GLY A 68 -15.37 -13.57 7.15
C GLY A 68 -16.12 -12.37 7.73
N THR A 69 -15.46 -11.49 8.50
CA THR A 69 -16.13 -10.26 8.99
C THR A 69 -16.34 -9.26 7.86
N VAL A 70 -17.53 -8.65 7.82
CA VAL A 70 -17.90 -7.62 6.84
C VAL A 70 -18.05 -6.28 7.56
N SER A 71 -17.26 -5.28 7.15
CA SER A 71 -17.36 -3.91 7.69
C SER A 71 -18.62 -3.22 7.17
N ARG A 72 -19.36 -2.54 8.06
CA ARG A 72 -20.52 -1.73 7.68
C ARG A 72 -20.15 -0.51 6.82
N ALA A 73 -18.96 0.05 7.00
CA ALA A 73 -18.55 1.30 6.34
C ALA A 73 -18.13 1.13 4.87
N ASN A 74 -17.84 -0.10 4.43
CA ASN A 74 -17.33 -0.36 3.08
C ASN A 74 -18.44 -0.52 2.02
N TYR A 75 -19.70 -0.38 2.41
CA TYR A 75 -20.85 -0.57 1.54
C TYR A 75 -21.86 0.55 1.79
N ASP A 76 -22.32 1.23 0.72
CA ASP A 76 -23.48 2.13 0.77
C ASP A 76 -24.75 1.28 0.85
N THR A 77 -24.96 0.68 2.03
CA THR A 77 -26.07 -0.23 2.28
C THR A 77 -27.31 0.60 2.50
N LYS A 78 -28.07 0.83 1.43
CA LYS A 78 -29.45 1.30 1.57
C LYS A 78 -30.29 0.10 2.00
N PHE A 79 -30.60 0.04 3.29
CA PHE A 79 -31.65 -0.84 3.78
C PHE A 79 -32.96 -0.46 3.07
N GLY A 80 -33.64 -1.43 2.47
CA GLY A 80 -34.99 -1.25 1.94
C GLY A 80 -36.00 -1.11 3.09
N GLU A 81 -37.29 -1.18 2.76
CA GLU A 81 -38.32 -1.39 3.79
C GLU A 81 -38.21 -2.84 4.30
N GLY A 82 -37.91 -3.01 5.59
CA GLY A 82 -37.72 -4.32 6.25
C GLY A 82 -36.28 -4.87 6.20
N ASP A 83 -36.09 -6.17 6.47
CA ASP A 83 -34.79 -6.88 6.47
C ASP A 83 -34.18 -7.05 5.06
N SER A 84 -34.74 -6.37 4.05
CA SER A 84 -34.33 -6.49 2.65
C SER A 84 -33.35 -5.38 2.31
N ALA A 85 -32.08 -5.69 2.06
CA ALA A 85 -31.13 -4.71 1.51
C ALA A 85 -31.47 -4.41 0.03
N LYS A 86 -31.61 -3.13 -0.34
CA LYS A 86 -31.87 -2.72 -1.74
C LYS A 86 -30.65 -2.86 -2.66
N VAL A 87 -29.46 -2.97 -2.07
CA VAL A 87 -28.19 -3.15 -2.76
C VAL A 87 -27.47 -4.30 -2.07
N ASP A 88 -26.98 -5.26 -2.85
CA ASP A 88 -26.25 -6.43 -2.33
C ASP A 88 -25.11 -5.96 -1.42
N LEU A 89 -25.22 -6.29 -0.13
CA LEU A 89 -24.24 -5.98 0.93
C LEU A 89 -22.84 -6.55 0.65
N MET A 90 -22.70 -7.39 -0.39
CA MET A 90 -21.53 -8.22 -0.64
C MET A 90 -21.20 -8.38 -2.14
N VAL A 91 -21.58 -7.42 -3.01
CA VAL A 91 -21.29 -7.48 -4.46
C VAL A 91 -19.80 -7.78 -4.74
N TYR A 92 -18.90 -7.25 -3.92
CA TYR A 92 -17.45 -7.44 -4.09
C TYR A 92 -16.86 -8.60 -3.27
N ASN A 93 -17.67 -9.38 -2.54
CA ASN A 93 -17.22 -10.54 -1.77
C ASN A 93 -17.14 -11.80 -2.67
N ILE A 94 -16.48 -11.66 -3.82
CA ILE A 94 -16.26 -12.76 -4.75
C ILE A 94 -14.93 -13.40 -4.40
N SER A 95 -14.91 -14.73 -4.23
CA SER A 95 -13.67 -15.46 -3.93
C SER A 95 -12.61 -15.24 -5.02
N LYS A 96 -11.33 -15.21 -4.64
CA LYS A 96 -10.18 -15.05 -5.54
C LYS A 96 -10.25 -16.00 -6.75
N ASP A 97 -10.65 -17.25 -6.54
CA ASP A 97 -10.67 -18.27 -7.59
C ASP A 97 -11.94 -18.22 -8.47
N SER A 98 -12.87 -17.31 -8.16
CA SER A 98 -14.17 -17.18 -8.83
C SER A 98 -14.22 -16.03 -9.84
N ILE A 99 -13.14 -15.82 -10.60
CA ILE A 99 -13.07 -14.72 -11.58
C ILE A 99 -14.21 -14.76 -12.61
N GLY A 100 -14.63 -15.96 -13.05
CA GLY A 100 -15.74 -16.11 -13.98
C GLY A 100 -17.11 -15.71 -13.41
N ILE A 101 -17.25 -15.67 -12.08
CA ILE A 101 -18.45 -15.08 -11.44
C ILE A 101 -18.37 -13.55 -11.58
N ALA A 102 -17.23 -12.95 -11.22
CA ALA A 102 -17.03 -11.51 -11.33
C ALA A 102 -17.27 -11.00 -12.76
N GLU A 103 -16.79 -11.73 -13.77
CA GLU A 103 -17.03 -11.44 -15.18
C GLU A 103 -18.50 -11.40 -15.59
N ARG A 104 -19.37 -12.19 -14.93
CA ARG A 104 -20.79 -12.29 -15.26
C ARG A 104 -21.67 -11.38 -14.42
N THR A 105 -21.24 -11.05 -13.20
CA THR A 105 -22.08 -10.35 -12.21
C THR A 105 -21.69 -8.89 -12.02
N LEU A 106 -20.41 -8.54 -12.22
CA LEU A 106 -19.94 -7.19 -11.96
C LEU A 106 -20.02 -6.33 -13.23
N THR A 107 -20.66 -5.19 -13.08
CA THR A 107 -20.66 -4.10 -14.07
C THR A 107 -20.18 -2.84 -13.38
N ASN A 108 -19.49 -1.97 -14.11
CA ASN A 108 -18.96 -0.74 -13.55
C ASN A 108 -20.10 0.24 -13.22
N PRO A 109 -20.36 0.55 -11.93
CA PRO A 109 -21.43 1.48 -11.55
C PRO A 109 -21.01 2.95 -11.68
N VAL A 110 -19.72 3.23 -11.88
CA VAL A 110 -19.19 4.59 -11.98
C VAL A 110 -19.39 5.09 -13.41
N PRO A 111 -20.05 6.25 -13.62
CA PRO A 111 -20.27 6.77 -14.97
C PRO A 111 -18.94 7.14 -15.64
N LEU A 112 -18.80 6.75 -16.92
CA LEU A 112 -17.67 7.15 -17.75
C LEU A 112 -17.84 8.61 -18.17
N ASN A 113 -16.94 9.49 -17.70
CA ASN A 113 -16.83 10.88 -18.11
C ASN A 113 -15.37 11.35 -17.98
N GLU A 114 -15.08 12.57 -18.44
CA GLU A 114 -13.71 13.10 -18.42
C GLU A 114 -13.10 13.15 -17.01
N LYS A 115 -13.92 13.48 -16.00
CA LYS A 115 -13.47 13.54 -14.60
C LYS A 115 -13.08 12.16 -14.09
N THR A 116 -13.95 11.15 -14.25
CA THR A 116 -13.69 9.79 -13.74
C THR A 116 -12.54 9.12 -14.50
N LEU A 117 -12.37 9.44 -15.78
CA LEU A 117 -11.23 8.99 -16.57
C LEU A 117 -9.92 9.64 -16.13
N ALA A 118 -9.90 10.95 -15.88
CA ALA A 118 -8.73 11.67 -15.38
C ALA A 118 -8.31 11.19 -13.98
N GLU A 119 -9.28 10.95 -13.09
CA GLU A 119 -9.02 10.33 -11.78
C GLU A 119 -8.47 8.90 -11.92
N GLY A 120 -9.04 8.10 -12.82
CA GLY A 120 -8.57 6.76 -13.15
C GLY A 120 -7.13 6.74 -13.66
N LYS A 121 -6.75 7.72 -14.48
CA LYS A 121 -5.36 7.91 -14.95
C LYS A 121 -4.41 8.14 -13.78
N VAL A 122 -4.70 9.09 -12.88
CA VAL A 122 -3.85 9.37 -11.72
C VAL A 122 -3.64 8.13 -10.84
N LEU A 123 -4.70 7.35 -10.64
CA LEU A 123 -4.64 6.10 -9.89
C LEU A 123 -3.79 5.04 -10.60
N TYR A 124 -3.94 4.89 -11.92
CA TYR A 124 -3.13 3.99 -12.72
C TYR A 124 -1.65 4.35 -12.71
N GLU A 125 -1.32 5.64 -12.86
CA GLU A 125 0.05 6.14 -12.82
C GLU A 125 0.72 5.84 -11.46
N ARG A 126 -0.06 5.91 -10.37
CA ARG A 126 0.43 5.66 -9.00
C ARG A 126 0.63 4.17 -8.68
N TYR A 127 -0.29 3.30 -9.13
CA TYR A 127 -0.32 1.90 -8.67
C TYR A 127 0.05 0.89 -9.75
N CYS A 128 -0.21 1.18 -11.03
CA CYS A 128 -0.16 0.18 -12.11
C CYS A 128 0.99 0.42 -13.10
N GLN A 129 1.30 1.69 -13.40
CA GLN A 129 2.25 2.09 -14.44
C GLN A 129 3.65 1.48 -14.24
N HIS A 130 4.11 1.32 -13.00
CA HIS A 130 5.45 0.79 -12.71
C HIS A 130 5.69 -0.61 -13.32
N CYS A 131 4.64 -1.41 -13.44
CA CYS A 131 4.67 -2.72 -14.09
C CYS A 131 4.12 -2.67 -15.51
N HIS A 132 2.95 -2.05 -15.70
CA HIS A 132 2.21 -2.10 -16.97
C HIS A 132 2.65 -1.06 -18.02
N GLY A 133 3.45 -0.08 -17.62
CA GLY A 133 3.89 1.02 -18.49
C GLY A 133 2.83 2.11 -18.66
N ALA A 134 3.23 3.28 -19.16
CA ALA A 134 2.33 4.43 -19.32
C ALA A 134 1.25 4.17 -20.38
N THR A 135 1.56 3.36 -21.39
CA THR A 135 0.68 3.00 -22.50
C THR A 135 -0.01 1.63 -22.32
N GLY A 136 0.20 0.96 -21.18
CA GLY A 136 -0.34 -0.38 -20.93
C GLY A 136 0.34 -1.50 -21.73
N ALA A 137 1.51 -1.25 -22.30
CA ALA A 137 2.24 -2.21 -23.13
C ALA A 137 3.01 -3.30 -22.34
N GLY A 138 2.97 -3.25 -21.01
CA GLY A 138 3.73 -4.17 -20.15
C GLY A 138 5.23 -3.83 -20.05
N ASP A 139 5.61 -2.61 -20.45
CA ASP A 139 6.99 -2.13 -20.58
C ASP A 139 7.44 -1.25 -19.40
N GLY A 140 6.68 -1.27 -18.29
CA GLY A 140 7.06 -0.60 -17.05
C GLY A 140 8.43 -1.05 -16.55
N THR A 141 9.13 -0.17 -15.84
CA THR A 141 10.50 -0.42 -15.35
C THR A 141 10.60 -1.69 -14.51
N VAL A 142 9.60 -1.96 -13.68
CA VAL A 142 9.49 -3.19 -12.88
C VAL A 142 9.07 -4.37 -13.75
N GLY A 143 8.18 -4.14 -14.72
CA GLY A 143 7.69 -5.17 -15.65
C GLY A 143 8.80 -5.85 -16.46
N LYS A 144 9.83 -5.09 -16.86
CA LYS A 144 11.02 -5.61 -17.57
C LYS A 144 11.78 -6.66 -16.77
N VAL A 145 11.85 -6.51 -15.44
CA VAL A 145 12.53 -7.47 -14.55
C VAL A 145 11.62 -8.63 -14.19
N TYR A 146 10.36 -8.33 -13.85
CA TYR A 146 9.42 -9.31 -13.34
C TYR A 146 8.92 -10.29 -14.42
N LYS A 147 8.87 -9.80 -15.68
CA LYS A 147 8.41 -10.49 -16.90
C LYS A 147 6.97 -11.00 -16.81
N GLY A 148 6.35 -11.23 -17.98
CA GLY A 148 4.97 -11.74 -18.05
C GLY A 148 3.90 -10.73 -17.66
N VAL A 149 4.20 -9.43 -17.72
CA VAL A 149 3.17 -8.38 -17.61
C VAL A 149 2.43 -8.32 -18.94
N PRO A 150 1.09 -8.40 -18.95
CA PRO A 150 0.32 -8.40 -20.18
C PRO A 150 0.37 -7.02 -20.86
N ASN A 151 0.42 -7.05 -22.19
CA ASN A 151 0.13 -5.88 -23.03
C ASN A 151 -1.38 -5.81 -23.23
N TYR A 152 -2.02 -4.73 -22.80
CA TYR A 152 -3.48 -4.57 -22.90
C TYR A 152 -4.00 -4.53 -24.33
N LYS A 153 -3.16 -4.16 -25.29
CA LYS A 153 -3.50 -4.10 -26.72
C LYS A 153 -3.44 -5.46 -27.42
N ALA A 154 -2.86 -6.47 -26.77
CA ALA A 154 -2.80 -7.82 -27.34
C ALA A 154 -4.20 -8.45 -27.41
N ASP A 155 -4.44 -9.28 -28.43
CA ASP A 155 -5.76 -9.87 -28.70
C ASP A 155 -6.38 -10.61 -27.51
N ALA A 156 -5.53 -11.25 -26.69
CA ALA A 156 -5.96 -11.96 -25.49
C ALA A 156 -6.48 -11.05 -24.37
N TYR A 157 -6.12 -9.76 -24.39
CA TYR A 157 -6.39 -8.82 -23.29
C TYR A 157 -7.23 -7.61 -23.70
N LYS A 158 -7.33 -7.30 -24.99
CA LYS A 158 -8.09 -6.14 -25.49
C LYS A 158 -9.60 -6.24 -25.28
N THR A 159 -10.10 -7.45 -25.02
CA THR A 159 -11.54 -7.75 -24.83
C THR A 159 -11.89 -8.16 -23.40
N LEU A 160 -10.97 -7.99 -22.43
CA LEU A 160 -11.28 -8.24 -21.03
C LEU A 160 -12.40 -7.31 -20.57
N ASN A 161 -13.38 -7.86 -19.86
CA ASN A 161 -14.51 -7.10 -19.34
C ASN A 161 -14.17 -6.39 -18.01
N ASP A 162 -15.04 -5.46 -17.63
CA ASP A 162 -14.93 -4.63 -16.43
C ASP A 162 -14.75 -5.49 -15.16
N GLY A 163 -15.58 -6.54 -15.02
CA GLY A 163 -15.57 -7.44 -13.87
C GLY A 163 -14.26 -8.21 -13.71
N HIS A 164 -13.64 -8.63 -14.82
CA HIS A 164 -12.32 -9.28 -14.84
C HIS A 164 -11.26 -8.33 -14.29
N ILE A 165 -11.20 -7.11 -14.84
CA ILE A 165 -10.18 -6.13 -14.48
C ILE A 165 -10.34 -5.76 -13.00
N PHE A 166 -11.57 -5.49 -12.55
CA PHE A 166 -11.87 -5.20 -11.14
C PHE A 166 -11.44 -6.34 -10.20
N HIS A 167 -11.74 -7.59 -10.56
CA HIS A 167 -11.40 -8.77 -9.76
C HIS A 167 -9.88 -8.97 -9.67
N VAL A 168 -9.17 -8.79 -10.79
CA VAL A 168 -7.70 -8.89 -10.84
C VAL A 168 -7.05 -7.79 -10.00
N ILE A 169 -7.56 -6.55 -10.03
CA ILE A 169 -7.05 -5.49 -9.15
C ILE A 169 -7.28 -5.86 -7.68
N THR A 170 -8.43 -6.46 -7.36
CA THR A 170 -8.82 -6.83 -5.99
C THR A 170 -7.96 -7.95 -5.42
N HIS A 171 -7.81 -9.07 -6.14
CA HIS A 171 -7.20 -10.30 -5.65
C HIS A 171 -5.84 -10.65 -6.25
N GLY A 172 -5.42 -9.92 -7.29
CA GLY A 172 -4.25 -10.27 -8.09
C GLY A 172 -4.50 -11.44 -9.03
N LYS A 173 -3.56 -11.71 -9.94
CA LYS A 173 -3.59 -12.84 -10.86
C LYS A 173 -2.19 -13.25 -11.27
N GLY A 174 -1.90 -14.55 -11.17
CA GLY A 174 -0.56 -15.08 -11.45
C GLY A 174 0.49 -14.42 -10.57
N ARG A 175 1.42 -13.67 -11.18
CA ARG A 175 2.48 -12.97 -10.46
C ARG A 175 2.08 -11.57 -9.97
N MET A 176 0.93 -11.04 -10.40
CA MET A 176 0.42 -9.75 -9.95
C MET A 176 -0.20 -9.89 -8.56
N TRP A 177 0.30 -9.11 -7.60
CA TRP A 177 -0.20 -9.07 -6.23
C TRP A 177 -1.54 -8.30 -6.13
N PRO A 178 -2.37 -8.59 -5.10
CA PRO A 178 -3.62 -7.86 -4.87
C PRO A 178 -3.36 -6.39 -4.50
N HIS A 179 -4.15 -5.49 -5.09
CA HIS A 179 -4.17 -4.05 -4.76
C HIS A 179 -5.41 -3.65 -3.95
N GLY A 180 -6.25 -4.62 -3.55
CA GLY A 180 -7.51 -4.34 -2.86
C GLY A 180 -7.37 -3.60 -1.52
N SER A 181 -6.22 -3.69 -0.84
CA SER A 181 -5.96 -2.96 0.40
C SER A 181 -5.47 -1.52 0.18
N GLN A 182 -5.08 -1.17 -1.05
CA GLN A 182 -4.49 0.13 -1.40
C GLN A 182 -5.48 1.02 -2.17
N VAL A 183 -6.36 0.37 -2.96
CA VAL A 183 -7.33 1.04 -3.83
C VAL A 183 -8.73 0.64 -3.42
N ASN A 184 -9.58 1.62 -3.11
CA ASN A 184 -10.97 1.37 -2.70
C ASN A 184 -11.84 0.95 -3.91
N PRO A 185 -13.04 0.35 -3.72
CA PRO A 185 -13.84 -0.15 -4.83
C PRO A 185 -14.20 0.90 -5.90
N GLU A 186 -14.52 2.13 -5.52
CA GLU A 186 -14.84 3.21 -6.48
C GLU A 186 -13.61 3.59 -7.32
N GLU A 187 -12.45 3.70 -6.69
CA GLU A 187 -11.17 3.95 -7.37
C GLU A 187 -10.80 2.82 -8.33
N ARG A 188 -11.03 1.56 -7.96
CA ARG A 188 -10.81 0.42 -8.87
C ARG A 188 -11.65 0.55 -10.13
N TRP A 189 -12.91 0.95 -9.99
CA TRP A 189 -13.80 1.19 -11.13
C TRP A 189 -13.34 2.34 -12.03
N LYS A 190 -12.75 3.39 -11.47
CA LYS A 190 -12.11 4.47 -12.24
C LYS A 190 -10.87 3.97 -12.98
N ILE A 191 -10.05 3.12 -12.35
CA ILE A 191 -8.91 2.47 -13.02
C ILE A 191 -9.39 1.60 -14.19
N VAL A 192 -10.49 0.86 -14.02
CA VAL A 192 -11.08 0.03 -15.09
C VAL A 192 -11.39 0.88 -16.33
N HIS A 193 -12.01 2.06 -16.17
CA HIS A 193 -12.24 3.00 -17.28
C HIS A 193 -10.96 3.39 -18.00
N TYR A 194 -9.90 3.70 -17.25
CA TYR A 194 -8.62 4.07 -17.83
C TYR A 194 -7.92 2.90 -18.53
N VAL A 195 -8.01 1.68 -17.99
CA VAL A 195 -7.50 0.47 -18.66
C VAL A 195 -8.22 0.23 -19.99
N HIS A 196 -9.54 0.44 -20.05
CA HIS A 196 -10.28 0.35 -21.31
C HIS A 196 -9.87 1.42 -22.33
N GLN A 197 -9.45 2.61 -21.89
CA GLN A 197 -8.85 3.59 -22.80
C GLN A 197 -7.52 3.07 -23.36
N LEU A 198 -6.64 2.54 -22.51
CA LEU A 198 -5.35 1.98 -22.93
C LEU A 198 -5.47 0.76 -23.86
N GLN A 199 -6.56 0.00 -23.78
CA GLN A 199 -6.86 -1.10 -24.71
C GLN A 199 -7.23 -0.61 -26.12
N LYS A 200 -7.72 0.63 -26.26
CA LYS A 200 -8.18 1.23 -27.52
C LYS A 200 -7.12 2.08 -28.21
N ASP A 201 -6.29 2.77 -27.42
CA ASP A 201 -5.14 3.56 -27.89
C ASP A 201 -4.07 2.67 -28.52
#